data_AF-A0A0C2M9M5-F1
#
_entry.id   AF-A0A0C2M9M5-F1
#
_cell.length_a   1.000
_cell.length_b   1.000
_cell.length_c   1.000
_cell.angle_alpha   90.00
_cell.angle_beta   90.00
_cell.angle_gamma   90.00
#
_symmetry.space_group_name_H-M   'P 1'
#
loop_
_entity.id
_entity.type
_entity.pdbx_description
1 polymer ?
#
loop_
_entity_poly.entity_id
_entity_poly.type
_entity_poly.pdbx_seq_one_letter_code
_entity_poly.pdbx_strand_id
1 'polypeptide(L)'
;MSKKELKMVENSNNVSDALIELVHTFSKEVQVINGEEFDCETGVSDFDSAIKKSLMVSRSKPIVILNAHNLNPQAAKILYKYCDGEESLCPNSFFIFFIRKKIKSHDNSTVEICEQQSREIYSGKWSEHLPDYILLPLIHRISEFTVCF
;
A
#
# COMPACT_ATOMS: atom_id res chain seq x y z
N MET A 1 -33.68 -34.69 16.93
CA MET A 1 -32.27 -34.41 17.25
C MET A 1 -32.01 -32.92 17.11
N SER A 2 -31.19 -32.37 18.00
CA SER A 2 -31.08 -30.97 18.41
C SER A 2 -30.30 -30.06 17.46
N LYS A 3 -30.57 -28.74 17.57
CA LYS A 3 -29.66 -27.64 17.23
C LYS A 3 -28.26 -27.87 17.82
N LYS A 4 -27.21 -27.33 17.16
CA LYS A 4 -25.75 -27.54 17.35
C LYS A 4 -25.30 -28.71 16.47
N GLU A 5 -24.55 -28.50 15.38
CA GLU A 5 -23.22 -27.90 15.37
C GLU A 5 -22.98 -27.13 14.06
N LEU A 6 -23.17 -25.80 14.08
CA LEU A 6 -22.52 -24.89 13.15
C LEU A 6 -21.13 -24.63 13.75
N LYS A 7 -20.15 -25.46 13.38
CA LYS A 7 -18.75 -25.23 13.72
C LYS A 7 -18.27 -24.02 12.93
N MET A 8 -17.82 -23.00 13.68
CA MET A 8 -16.94 -21.93 13.23
C MET A 8 -15.88 -22.49 12.27
N VAL A 9 -15.97 -22.11 11.00
CA VAL A 9 -14.86 -22.25 10.06
C VAL A 9 -14.00 -20.99 10.19
N GLU A 10 -12.71 -21.25 10.26
CA GLU A 10 -11.61 -20.33 10.52
C GLU A 10 -11.58 -19.18 9.51
N ASN A 11 -11.97 -17.98 9.95
CA ASN A 11 -12.10 -16.79 9.11
C ASN A 11 -10.78 -16.07 8.75
N SER A 12 -9.63 -16.76 8.80
CA SER A 12 -8.34 -16.16 8.39
C SER A 12 -7.99 -16.39 6.91
N ASN A 13 -8.62 -17.38 6.25
CA ASN A 13 -8.34 -17.67 4.84
C ASN A 13 -9.16 -16.80 3.87
N ASN A 14 -10.38 -16.39 4.25
CA ASN A 14 -11.27 -15.65 3.36
C ASN A 14 -10.77 -14.25 2.99
N VAL A 15 -9.99 -13.60 3.84
CA VAL A 15 -9.48 -12.26 3.59
C VAL A 15 -8.28 -12.28 2.67
N SER A 16 -7.30 -13.16 2.93
CA SER A 16 -6.19 -13.38 2.01
C SER A 16 -6.68 -13.88 0.67
N ASP A 17 -7.71 -14.73 0.64
CA ASP A 17 -8.33 -15.20 -0.60
C ASP A 17 -9.09 -14.08 -1.30
N ALA A 18 -9.86 -13.23 -0.60
CA ALA A 18 -10.52 -12.06 -1.19
C ALA A 18 -9.51 -11.03 -1.70
N LEU A 19 -8.33 -10.94 -1.10
CA LEU A 19 -7.26 -10.06 -1.56
C LEU A 19 -6.48 -10.66 -2.70
N ILE A 20 -6.21 -11.96 -2.68
CA ILE A 20 -5.69 -12.72 -3.80
C ILE A 20 -6.71 -12.69 -4.94
N GLU A 21 -8.01 -12.66 -4.67
CA GLU A 21 -9.11 -12.58 -5.63
C GLU A 21 -9.31 -11.15 -6.13
N LEU A 22 -9.16 -10.13 -5.30
CA LEU A 22 -9.13 -8.72 -5.71
C LEU A 22 -7.91 -8.51 -6.60
N VAL A 23 -6.74 -8.91 -6.10
CA VAL A 23 -5.50 -8.94 -6.85
C VAL A 23 -5.64 -9.81 -8.09
N HIS A 24 -6.33 -10.97 -8.10
CA HIS A 24 -6.48 -11.88 -9.26
C HIS A 24 -7.46 -11.36 -10.30
N THR A 25 -8.58 -10.81 -9.85
CA THR A 25 -9.54 -10.05 -10.65
C THR A 25 -8.81 -8.90 -11.35
N PHE A 26 -7.84 -8.30 -10.65
CA PHE A 26 -6.95 -7.31 -11.22
C PHE A 26 -5.65 -7.89 -11.86
N SER A 27 -5.23 -9.14 -11.61
CA SER A 27 -3.83 -9.62 -11.77
C SER A 27 -3.48 -10.01 -13.18
N LYS A 28 -4.49 -10.32 -13.99
CA LYS A 28 -4.26 -10.53 -15.42
C LYS A 28 -3.77 -9.24 -16.09
N GLU A 29 -3.89 -8.10 -15.38
CA GLU A 29 -3.77 -6.79 -15.96
C GLU A 29 -3.06 -5.73 -15.07
N VAL A 30 -2.77 -5.99 -13.80
CA VAL A 30 -2.16 -5.02 -12.88
C VAL A 30 -0.64 -4.99 -12.93
N GLN A 31 -0.08 -3.79 -12.75
CA GLN A 31 1.35 -3.59 -12.56
C GLN A 31 1.67 -3.63 -11.07
N VAL A 32 2.49 -4.60 -10.66
CA VAL A 32 2.89 -4.79 -9.26
C VAL A 32 4.34 -4.35 -9.09
N ILE A 33 4.60 -3.53 -8.09
CA ILE A 33 5.92 -3.08 -7.66
C ILE A 33 6.13 -3.53 -6.21
N ASN A 34 7.23 -4.19 -5.90
CA ASN A 34 7.56 -4.55 -4.51
C ASN A 34 8.49 -3.50 -3.90
N GLY A 35 8.01 -2.76 -2.91
CA GLY A 35 8.76 -1.67 -2.26
C GLY A 35 10.07 -2.12 -1.61
N GLU A 36 10.18 -3.38 -1.20
CA GLU A 36 11.42 -3.96 -0.65
C GLU A 36 12.58 -3.99 -1.65
N GLU A 37 12.29 -4.07 -2.96
CA GLU A 37 13.31 -4.07 -4.01
C GLU A 37 14.02 -2.71 -4.14
N PHE A 38 13.45 -1.66 -3.54
CA PHE A 38 13.95 -0.29 -3.60
C PHE A 38 14.43 0.21 -2.24
N ASP A 39 14.75 -0.70 -1.31
CA ASP A 39 15.35 -0.39 0.00
C ASP A 39 16.88 -0.25 -0.06
N CYS A 40 17.37 0.53 -1.02
CA CYS A 40 18.80 0.79 -1.21
C CYS A 40 19.02 2.23 -1.71
N GLU A 41 20.28 2.70 -1.69
CA GLU A 41 20.60 4.08 -2.09
C GLU A 41 20.29 4.38 -3.56
N THR A 42 20.42 3.39 -4.46
CA THR A 42 20.04 3.53 -5.87
C THR A 42 18.53 3.43 -6.09
N GLY A 43 17.79 3.00 -5.08
CA GLY A 43 16.36 2.71 -5.15
C GLY A 43 15.48 3.88 -5.58
N VAL A 44 15.95 5.13 -5.45
CA VAL A 44 15.19 6.31 -5.87
C VAL A 44 14.95 6.36 -7.39
N SER A 45 16.02 6.20 -8.18
CA SER A 45 15.94 6.26 -9.65
C SER A 45 15.23 5.03 -10.22
N ASP A 46 15.49 3.88 -9.60
CA ASP A 46 14.92 2.61 -10.01
C ASP A 46 13.40 2.58 -9.76
N PHE A 47 12.95 3.14 -8.63
CA PHE A 47 11.53 3.22 -8.29
C PHE A 47 10.75 4.16 -9.22
N ASP A 48 11.29 5.36 -9.50
CA ASP A 48 10.67 6.30 -10.46
C ASP A 48 10.55 5.67 -11.86
N SER A 49 11.57 4.93 -12.28
CA SER A 49 11.58 4.21 -13.56
C SER A 49 10.56 3.07 -13.58
N ALA A 50 10.40 2.33 -12.47
CA ALA A 50 9.40 1.28 -12.35
C ALA A 50 7.98 1.84 -12.49
N ILE A 51 7.64 2.92 -11.78
CA ILE A 51 6.32 3.58 -11.89
C ILE A 51 6.08 4.05 -13.33
N LYS A 52 7.04 4.74 -13.96
CA LYS A 52 6.91 5.19 -15.36
C LYS A 52 6.67 4.04 -16.32
N LYS A 53 7.40 2.93 -16.17
CA LYS A 53 7.22 1.73 -16.98
C LYS A 53 5.81 1.16 -16.81
N SER A 54 5.32 1.07 -15.57
CA SER A 54 3.96 0.61 -15.28
C SER A 54 2.90 1.49 -15.94
N LEU A 55 3.06 2.81 -15.87
CA LEU A 55 2.17 3.78 -16.51
C LEU A 55 2.14 3.67 -18.04
N MET A 56 3.28 3.38 -18.67
CA MET A 56 3.37 3.18 -20.12
C MET A 56 2.65 1.90 -20.58
N VAL A 57 2.73 0.84 -19.78
CA VAL A 57 2.12 -0.46 -20.09
C VAL A 57 0.61 -0.44 -19.87
N SER A 58 0.11 0.38 -18.93
CA SER A 58 -1.32 0.42 -18.60
C SER A 58 -1.83 1.78 -18.13
N ARG A 59 -2.38 2.56 -19.07
CA ARG A 59 -2.88 3.92 -18.79
C ARG A 59 -4.14 4.00 -17.92
N SER A 60 -4.83 2.89 -17.69
CA SER A 60 -6.12 2.84 -16.99
C SER A 60 -6.17 1.78 -15.89
N LYS A 61 -5.02 1.21 -15.50
CA LYS A 61 -4.98 0.07 -14.59
C LYS A 61 -4.31 0.46 -13.28
N PRO A 62 -4.72 -0.15 -12.16
CA PRO A 62 -4.07 0.10 -10.89
C PRO A 62 -2.59 -0.25 -10.91
N ILE A 63 -1.78 0.60 -10.28
CA ILE A 63 -0.42 0.30 -9.90
C ILE A 63 -0.44 -0.11 -8.44
N VAL A 64 -0.08 -1.36 -8.18
CA VAL A 64 -0.04 -1.94 -6.84
C VAL A 64 1.38 -1.88 -6.32
N ILE A 65 1.58 -1.20 -5.18
CA ILE A 65 2.87 -1.13 -4.50
C ILE A 65 2.79 -1.99 -3.24
N LEU A 66 3.38 -3.18 -3.31
CA LEU A 66 3.51 -4.10 -2.19
C LEU A 66 4.58 -3.62 -1.22
N ASN A 67 4.40 -3.92 0.07
CA ASN A 67 5.35 -3.56 1.13
C ASN A 67 5.79 -2.07 1.06
N ALA A 68 4.86 -1.15 0.79
CA ALA A 68 5.17 0.25 0.52
C ALA A 68 5.97 0.92 1.66
N HIS A 69 5.67 0.56 2.91
CA HIS A 69 6.40 0.97 4.11
C HIS A 69 7.90 0.60 4.13
N ASN A 70 8.33 -0.39 3.33
CA ASN A 70 9.72 -0.81 3.24
C ASN A 70 10.51 -0.04 2.18
N LEU A 71 9.89 0.85 1.40
CA LEU A 71 10.61 1.73 0.49
C LEU A 71 11.71 2.51 1.21
N ASN A 72 12.83 2.74 0.50
CA ASN A 72 13.78 3.77 0.91
C ASN A 72 13.03 5.12 1.06
N PRO A 73 13.23 5.88 2.14
CA PRO A 73 12.49 7.13 2.37
C PRO A 73 12.67 8.18 1.25
N GLN A 74 13.84 8.22 0.60
CA GLN A 74 14.06 9.10 -0.55
C GLN A 74 13.33 8.59 -1.80
N ALA A 75 13.15 7.27 -1.96
CA ALA A 75 12.31 6.71 -3.01
C ALA A 75 10.82 6.98 -2.73
N ALA A 76 10.38 6.91 -1.47
CA ALA A 76 9.01 7.23 -1.08
C ALA A 76 8.62 8.69 -1.43
N LYS A 77 9.56 9.65 -1.34
CA LYS A 77 9.32 11.04 -1.78
C LYS A 77 8.88 11.15 -3.24
N ILE A 78 9.26 10.21 -4.11
CA ILE A 78 8.85 10.22 -5.52
C ILE A 78 7.32 10.11 -5.65
N LEU A 79 6.64 9.51 -4.68
CA LEU A 79 5.18 9.40 -4.68
C LEU A 79 4.49 10.77 -4.65
N TYR A 80 5.13 11.85 -4.18
CA TYR A 80 4.59 13.21 -4.37
C TYR A 80 4.31 13.50 -5.84
N LYS A 81 5.19 13.11 -6.76
CA LYS A 81 5.00 13.39 -8.19
C LYS A 81 3.78 12.69 -8.80
N TYR A 82 3.34 11.59 -8.17
CA TYR A 82 2.30 10.72 -8.73
C TYR A 82 0.98 10.78 -7.96
N CYS A 83 1.02 11.11 -6.67
CA CYS A 83 -0.12 11.11 -5.76
C CYS A 83 -0.47 12.52 -5.26
N ASP A 84 0.14 13.57 -5.80
CA ASP A 84 -0.28 14.93 -5.51
C ASP A 84 -1.58 15.26 -6.27
N GLY A 85 -2.69 15.46 -5.55
CA GLY A 85 -4.02 15.52 -6.16
C GLY A 85 -4.20 16.62 -7.22
N GLU A 86 -3.49 17.74 -7.08
CA GLU A 86 -3.61 18.88 -8.00
C GLU A 86 -2.55 18.85 -9.13
N GLU A 87 -1.34 18.34 -8.85
CA GLU A 87 -0.19 18.39 -9.76
C GLU A 87 0.34 16.99 -10.16
N SER A 88 -0.45 15.92 -9.96
CA SER A 88 -0.03 14.57 -10.33
C SER A 88 0.40 14.51 -11.79
N LEU A 89 1.57 13.92 -12.04
CA LEU A 89 2.06 13.64 -13.40
C LEU A 89 1.13 12.69 -14.16
N CYS A 90 0.26 11.95 -13.46
CA CYS A 90 -0.61 10.92 -14.01
C CYS A 90 -1.99 10.94 -13.31
N PRO A 91 -2.82 11.97 -13.53
CA PRO A 91 -4.05 12.20 -12.77
C PRO A 91 -5.15 11.14 -13.00
N ASN A 92 -5.01 10.31 -14.04
CA ASN A 92 -5.94 9.23 -14.37
C ASN A 92 -5.43 7.84 -13.92
N SER A 93 -4.42 7.79 -13.05
CA SER A 93 -3.84 6.55 -12.53
C SER A 93 -4.32 6.26 -11.12
N PHE A 94 -4.51 4.97 -10.82
CA PHE A 94 -4.95 4.50 -9.51
C PHE A 94 -3.79 3.79 -8.82
N PHE A 95 -3.45 4.19 -7.60
CA PHE A 95 -2.38 3.56 -6.82
C PHE A 95 -2.97 2.83 -5.62
N ILE A 96 -2.53 1.59 -5.41
CA ILE A 96 -2.93 0.78 -4.25
C ILE A 96 -1.66 0.45 -3.47
N PHE A 97 -1.58 0.93 -2.23
CA PHE A 97 -0.44 0.72 -1.36
C PHE A 97 -0.75 -0.38 -0.34
N PHE A 98 0.05 -1.44 -0.34
CA PHE A 98 -0.02 -2.47 0.68
C PHE A 98 1.07 -2.27 1.72
N ILE A 99 0.66 -2.23 2.97
CA ILE A 99 1.55 -2.24 4.12
C ILE A 99 1.28 -3.48 4.95
N ARG A 100 2.32 -3.96 5.64
CA ARG A 100 2.22 -5.14 6.49
C ARG A 100 2.55 -4.74 7.92
N LYS A 101 1.67 -5.11 8.84
CA LYS A 101 1.93 -5.00 10.27
C LYS A 101 2.21 -6.39 10.82
N LYS A 102 3.30 -6.56 11.56
CA LYS A 102 3.53 -7.79 12.34
C LYS A 102 2.65 -7.75 13.58
N ILE A 103 1.45 -8.33 13.52
CA ILE A 103 0.52 -8.43 14.66
C ILE A 103 0.54 -9.85 15.23
N LYS A 104 0.37 -10.00 16.55
CA LYS A 104 0.24 -11.30 17.23
C LYS A 104 -1.18 -11.86 17.21
N SER A 105 -2.20 -11.07 16.88
CA SER A 105 -3.60 -11.48 16.78
C SER A 105 -4.38 -10.53 15.87
N HIS A 106 -5.35 -11.05 15.10
CA HIS A 106 -6.32 -10.21 14.38
C HIS A 106 -7.14 -9.43 15.39
N ASP A 107 -7.14 -8.11 15.25
CA ASP A 107 -8.00 -7.22 16.02
C ASP A 107 -9.02 -6.61 15.05
N ASN A 108 -10.31 -6.62 15.43
CA ASN A 108 -11.39 -6.02 14.65
C ASN A 108 -11.27 -4.49 14.74
N SER A 109 -10.24 -3.96 14.09
CA SER A 109 -9.85 -2.56 14.14
C SER A 109 -10.86 -1.73 13.36
N THR A 110 -11.28 -0.61 13.94
CA THR A 110 -12.08 0.38 13.22
C THR A 110 -11.24 1.05 12.14
N VAL A 111 -11.89 1.74 11.19
CA VAL A 111 -11.19 2.49 10.13
C VAL A 111 -10.23 3.52 10.74
N GLU A 112 -10.62 4.20 11.81
CA GLU A 112 -9.76 5.18 12.50
C GLU A 112 -8.51 4.53 13.09
N ILE A 113 -8.64 3.31 13.66
CA ILE A 113 -7.49 2.54 14.15
C ILE A 113 -6.60 2.12 12.98
N CYS A 114 -7.17 1.75 11.85
CA CYS A 114 -6.42 1.39 10.65
C CYS A 114 -5.60 2.53 10.09
N GLU A 115 -6.20 3.71 9.96
CA GLU A 115 -5.50 4.91 9.52
C GLU A 115 -4.40 5.33 10.50
N GLN A 116 -4.67 5.25 11.80
CA GLN A 116 -3.66 5.56 12.80
C GLN A 116 -2.47 4.59 12.73
N GLN A 117 -2.75 3.29 12.62
CA GLN A 117 -1.71 2.27 12.51
C GLN A 117 -0.93 2.36 11.19
N SER A 118 -1.57 2.70 10.07
CA SER A 118 -0.87 2.89 8.80
C SER A 118 0.10 4.06 8.88
N ARG A 119 -0.32 5.18 9.49
CA ARG A 119 0.54 6.34 9.77
C ARG A 119 1.74 5.98 10.64
N GLU A 120 1.53 5.20 11.70
CA GLU A 120 2.60 4.72 12.57
C GLU A 120 3.62 3.86 11.81
N ILE A 121 3.15 2.95 10.95
CA ILE A 121 4.00 2.07 10.15
C ILE A 121 4.87 2.89 9.19
N TYR A 122 4.28 3.82 8.44
CA TYR A 122 5.04 4.69 7.54
C TYR A 122 6.02 5.59 8.30
N SER A 123 5.56 6.16 9.42
CA SER A 123 6.38 7.07 10.22
C SER A 123 7.56 6.36 10.87
N GLY A 124 7.45 5.08 11.22
CA GLY A 124 8.52 4.31 11.85
C GLY A 124 9.85 4.40 11.10
N LYS A 125 9.88 3.97 9.84
CA LYS A 125 11.10 3.99 9.01
C LYS A 125 11.39 5.36 8.41
N TRP A 126 10.36 6.10 8.00
CA TRP A 126 10.57 7.31 7.21
C TRP A 126 10.91 8.55 8.04
N SER A 127 10.48 8.62 9.31
CA SER A 127 10.73 9.80 10.17
C SER A 127 12.21 10.02 10.50
N GLU A 128 13.04 8.97 10.47
CA GLU A 128 14.49 9.11 10.68
C GLU A 128 15.19 9.86 9.53
N HIS A 129 14.55 9.94 8.36
CA HIS A 129 15.15 10.46 7.13
C HIS A 129 14.35 11.58 6.47
N LEU A 130 13.07 11.73 6.83
CA LEU A 130 12.17 12.74 6.30
C LEU A 130 11.64 13.63 7.44
N PRO A 131 11.79 14.96 7.35
CA PRO A 131 11.21 15.84 8.35
C PRO A 131 9.67 15.83 8.26
N ASP A 132 9.00 16.11 9.38
CA ASP A 132 7.53 16.01 9.49
C ASP A 132 6.76 16.81 8.43
N TYR A 133 7.27 17.98 8.04
CA TYR A 133 6.65 18.82 7.01
C TYR A 133 6.69 18.19 5.61
N ILE A 134 7.49 17.14 5.40
CA ILE A 134 7.50 16.31 4.18
C ILE A 134 6.80 14.98 4.45
N LEU A 135 7.00 14.37 5.61
CA LEU A 135 6.47 13.05 5.92
C LEU A 135 4.94 13.05 6.04
N LEU A 136 4.38 13.95 6.83
CA LEU A 136 2.94 13.96 7.12
C LEU A 136 2.11 14.24 5.87
N PRO A 137 2.45 15.22 5.00
CA PRO A 137 1.69 15.44 3.78
C PRO A 137 1.88 14.34 2.74
N LEU A 138 2.99 13.58 2.81
CA LEU A 138 3.21 12.41 1.96
C LEU A 138 2.27 11.27 2.36
N ILE A 139 2.26 10.92 3.65
CA ILE A 139 1.40 9.86 4.18
C ILE A 139 -0.05 10.19 3.85
N HIS A 140 -0.49 11.44 4.09
CA HIS A 140 -1.83 11.89 3.78
C HIS A 140 -2.22 11.63 2.31
N ARG A 141 -1.33 11.94 1.35
CA ARG A 141 -1.57 11.73 -0.09
C ARG A 141 -1.69 10.26 -0.49
N ILE A 142 -0.95 9.37 0.18
CA ILE A 142 -0.92 7.94 -0.17
C ILE A 142 -1.91 7.11 0.66
N SER A 143 -2.58 7.73 1.64
CA SER A 143 -3.51 7.08 2.56
C SER A 143 -4.88 7.77 2.58
N GLU A 144 -5.34 8.30 1.44
CA GLU A 144 -6.65 8.96 1.31
C GLU A 144 -7.80 8.03 1.75
N PHE A 145 -7.66 6.73 1.46
CA PHE A 145 -8.59 5.68 1.90
C PHE A 145 -7.81 4.47 2.41
N THR A 146 -8.05 4.04 3.64
CA THR A 146 -7.35 2.92 4.29
C THR A 146 -8.32 1.81 4.71
N VAL A 147 -7.95 0.56 4.43
CA VAL A 147 -8.68 -0.64 4.85
C VAL A 147 -7.72 -1.60 5.53
N CYS A 148 -8.04 -2.09 6.73
CA CYS A 148 -7.33 -3.22 7.35
C CYS A 148 -8.03 -4.52 7.04
N PHE A 149 -7.23 -5.58 7.02
CA PHE A 149 -7.66 -6.92 6.72
C PHE A 149 -6.73 -7.92 7.42
#